data_AF-A0A1E5HC50-F1
#
_entry.id   AF-A0A1E5HC50-F1
#
_cell.length_a   1.000
_cell.length_b   1.000
_cell.length_c   1.000
_cell.angle_alpha   90.00
_cell.angle_beta   90.00
_cell.angle_gamma   90.00
#
_symmetry.space_group_name_H-M   'P 1'
#
loop_
_entity.id
_entity.type
_entity.pdbx_description
1 polymer ?
#
loop_
_entity_poly.entity_id
_entity_poly.type
_entity_poly.pdbx_seq_one_letter_code
_entity_poly.pdbx_strand_id
1 'polypeptide(L)'
;MDKESKKLITNLYNSLKENQELNYSELKSVLLKVFKKIDNTINEEALISRLVNFIYFKSLTEKWKFTEEQNQIINQLSDIAKYAGVNNNYRGDLGSLSQFD
;
A
#
# COMPACT_ATOMS: atom_id res chain seq x y z
N MET A 1 -14.66 14.46 -4.08
CA MET A 1 -14.97 13.18 -3.41
C MET A 1 -13.69 12.74 -2.73
N ASP A 2 -13.68 12.61 -1.40
CA ASP A 2 -12.53 12.05 -0.69
C ASP A 2 -12.41 10.58 -1.09
N LYS A 3 -11.37 10.26 -1.86
CA LYS A 3 -11.06 8.90 -2.28
C LYS A 3 -10.65 8.09 -1.06
N GLU A 4 -11.28 6.95 -0.85
CA GLU A 4 -11.01 6.04 0.29
C GLU A 4 -9.51 5.75 0.45
N SER A 5 -8.81 5.51 -0.66
CA SER A 5 -7.36 5.28 -0.70
C SER A 5 -6.56 6.43 -0.09
N LYS A 6 -6.96 7.70 -0.28
CA LYS A 6 -6.27 8.85 0.34
C LYS A 6 -6.38 8.84 1.84
N LYS A 7 -7.56 8.49 2.35
CA LYS A 7 -7.79 8.38 3.79
C LYS A 7 -6.92 7.27 4.37
N LEU A 8 -6.87 6.11 3.71
CA LEU A 8 -6.01 4.99 4.12
C LEU A 8 -4.53 5.35 4.09
N ILE A 9 -4.03 6.00 3.03
CA ILE A 9 -2.65 6.48 2.95
C ILE A 9 -2.32 7.45 4.08
N THR A 10 -3.23 8.38 4.37
CA THR A 10 -3.05 9.38 5.44
C THR A 10 -3.04 8.72 6.81
N ASN A 11 -3.94 7.76 7.04
CA ASN A 11 -3.97 7.00 8.29
C ASN A 11 -2.69 6.18 8.47
N LEU A 12 -2.23 5.49 7.43
CA LEU A 12 -0.97 4.76 7.48
C LEU A 12 0.19 5.71 7.77
N TYR A 13 0.30 6.84 7.06
CA TYR A 13 1.34 7.84 7.29
C TYR A 13 1.38 8.34 8.74
N ASN A 14 0.22 8.66 9.30
CA ASN A 14 0.11 9.16 10.68
C ASN A 14 0.38 8.08 11.73
N SER A 15 0.03 6.82 11.43
CA SER A 15 0.26 5.67 12.33
C SER A 15 1.75 5.29 12.42
N LEU A 16 2.57 5.66 11.43
CA LEU A 16 4.01 5.47 11.45
C LEU A 16 4.65 6.47 12.43
N LYS A 17 4.50 6.21 13.73
CA LYS A 17 5.26 6.92 14.76
C LYS A 17 6.76 6.70 14.54
N GLU A 18 7.57 7.63 15.02
CA GLU A 18 9.01 7.41 15.14
C GLU A 18 9.25 6.31 16.17
N ASN A 19 9.21 5.06 15.72
CA ASN A 19 9.67 3.93 16.50
C ASN A 19 11.20 3.91 16.34
N GLN A 20 11.94 4.12 17.42
CA GLN A 20 13.38 4.39 17.38
C GLN A 20 14.22 3.27 16.74
N GLU A 21 13.67 2.05 16.60
CA GLU A 21 14.37 0.89 16.03
C GLU A 21 14.24 0.76 14.50
N LEU A 22 13.18 1.29 13.88
CA LEU A 22 12.93 1.15 12.43
C LEU A 22 12.60 2.51 11.81
N ASN A 23 13.52 2.99 10.97
CA ASN A 23 13.34 4.27 10.29
C ASN A 23 12.41 4.11 9.07
N TYR A 24 11.12 4.42 9.25
CA TYR A 24 10.12 4.46 8.19
C TYR A 24 10.18 5.72 7.31
N SER A 25 11.25 6.52 7.34
CA SER A 25 11.37 7.75 6.54
C SER A 25 11.18 7.52 5.04
N GLU A 26 11.68 6.39 4.53
CA GLU A 26 11.46 6.01 3.13
C GLU A 26 9.98 5.73 2.85
N LEU A 27 9.32 4.94 3.71
CA LEU A 27 7.89 4.65 3.58
C LEU A 27 7.05 5.94 3.66
N LYS A 28 7.33 6.82 4.61
CA LYS A 28 6.67 8.13 4.73
C LYS A 28 6.83 8.95 3.45
N SER A 29 8.03 8.96 2.89
CA SER A 29 8.32 9.66 1.62
C SER A 29 7.53 9.07 0.45
N VAL A 30 7.43 7.74 0.37
CA VAL A 30 6.63 7.05 -0.66
C VAL A 30 5.14 7.33 -0.49
N LEU A 31 4.59 7.23 0.73
CA LEU A 31 3.19 7.53 1.04
C LEU A 31 2.83 8.96 0.63
N LEU A 32 3.69 9.94 0.94
CA LEU A 32 3.47 11.33 0.54
C LEU A 32 3.49 11.52 -0.98
N LYS A 33 4.38 10.83 -1.69
CA LYS A 33 4.43 10.85 -3.16
C LYS A 33 3.17 10.25 -3.78
N VAL A 34 2.66 9.15 -3.23
CA VAL A 34 1.43 8.51 -3.69
C VAL A 34 0.22 9.39 -3.41
N PHE A 35 0.11 9.94 -2.20
CA PHE A 35 -0.95 10.88 -1.82
C PHE A 35 -1.07 12.07 -2.78
N LYS A 36 0.06 12.65 -3.20
CA LYS A 36 0.09 13.77 -4.16
C LYS A 36 -0.32 13.38 -5.59
N LYS A 37 -0.14 12.11 -5.97
CA LYS A 37 -0.39 11.62 -7.33
C LYS A 37 -1.81 11.07 -7.53
N ILE A 38 -2.45 10.65 -6.45
CA ILE A 38 -3.71 9.89 -6.51
C ILE A 38 -4.92 10.67 -7.04
N ASP A 39 -4.90 12.00 -6.92
CA ASP A 39 -5.95 12.85 -7.51
C ASP A 39 -5.80 12.99 -9.03
N ASN A 40 -4.58 12.87 -9.54
CA ASN A 40 -4.21 13.18 -10.91
C ASN A 40 -4.01 11.92 -11.77
N THR A 41 -4.16 10.73 -11.18
CA THR A 41 -4.02 9.46 -11.90
C THR A 41 -5.37 8.96 -12.40
N ILE A 42 -5.40 8.50 -13.64
CA ILE A 42 -6.56 7.85 -14.27
C ILE A 42 -6.74 6.42 -13.71
N ASN A 43 -5.64 5.79 -13.31
CA ASN A 43 -5.64 4.44 -12.75
C ASN A 43 -5.04 4.50 -11.34
N GLU A 44 -5.93 4.58 -10.36
CA GLU A 44 -5.59 4.70 -8.94
C GLU A 44 -5.15 3.35 -8.38
N GLU A 45 -5.84 2.29 -8.79
CA GLU A 45 -5.63 0.93 -8.35
C GLU A 45 -4.21 0.46 -8.67
N ALA A 46 -3.69 0.78 -9.87
CA ALA A 46 -2.31 0.47 -10.25
C ALA A 46 -1.27 1.24 -9.43
N LEU A 47 -1.57 2.48 -9.04
CA LEU A 47 -0.70 3.27 -8.16
C LEU A 47 -0.67 2.69 -6.74
N ILE A 48 -1.83 2.27 -6.22
CA ILE A 48 -1.96 1.59 -4.92
C ILE A 48 -1.29 0.22 -4.94
N SER A 49 -1.43 -0.56 -6.03
CA SER A 49 -0.73 -1.83 -6.20
C SER A 49 0.79 -1.70 -6.08
N ARG A 50 1.38 -0.67 -6.71
CA ARG A 50 2.81 -0.37 -6.56
C ARG A 50 3.21 0.00 -5.13
N LEU A 51 2.35 0.74 -4.42
CA LEU A 51 2.56 1.07 -3.01
C LEU A 51 2.58 -0.18 -2.13
N VAL A 52 1.58 -1.05 -2.29
CA VAL A 52 1.44 -2.30 -1.52
C VAL A 52 2.62 -3.23 -1.80
N ASN A 53 3.02 -3.38 -3.06
CA ASN A 53 4.22 -4.15 -3.44
C ASN A 53 5.50 -3.61 -2.80
N PHE A 54 5.68 -2.29 -2.78
CA PHE A 54 6.81 -1.66 -2.12
C PHE A 54 6.84 -1.99 -0.62
N ILE A 55 5.69 -1.90 0.06
CA ILE A 55 5.56 -2.21 1.50
C ILE A 55 5.91 -3.68 1.77
N TYR A 56 5.36 -4.63 1.01
CA TYR A 56 5.67 -6.05 1.18
C TYR A 56 7.14 -6.36 0.89
N PHE A 57 7.70 -5.80 -0.18
CA PHE A 57 9.11 -5.97 -0.50
C PHE A 57 10.03 -5.49 0.64
N LYS A 58 9.74 -4.31 1.21
CA LYS A 58 10.50 -3.77 2.34
C LYS A 58 10.29 -4.56 3.63
N SER A 59 9.08 -5.05 3.89
CA SER A 59 8.83 -5.96 5.02
C SER A 59 9.64 -7.26 4.92
N LEU A 60 9.76 -7.83 3.72
CA LEU A 60 10.56 -9.03 3.50
C LEU A 60 12.08 -8.78 3.57
N THR A 61 12.56 -7.70 2.96
CA THR A 61 14.01 -7.43 2.81
C THR A 61 14.63 -6.71 3.99
N GLU A 62 13.90 -5.77 4.60
CA GLU A 62 14.36 -4.93 5.70
C GLU A 62 13.69 -5.28 7.03
N LYS A 63 12.88 -6.35 7.06
CA LYS A 63 12.19 -6.84 8.26
C LYS A 63 11.34 -5.77 8.93
N TRP A 64 10.72 -4.88 8.14
CA TRP A 64 9.77 -3.90 8.66
C TRP A 64 8.62 -4.60 9.39
N LYS A 65 8.37 -4.15 10.63
CA LYS A 65 7.33 -4.69 11.51
C LYS A 65 6.22 -3.67 11.70
N PHE A 66 5.03 -4.04 11.26
CA PHE A 66 3.84 -3.23 11.39
C PHE A 66 3.00 -3.67 12.58
N THR A 67 2.32 -2.71 13.22
CA THR A 67 1.29 -3.01 14.21
C THR A 67 0.07 -3.65 13.55
N GLU A 68 -0.80 -4.26 14.36
CA GLU A 68 -2.07 -4.81 13.86
C GLU A 68 -2.90 -3.75 13.11
N GLU A 69 -2.99 -2.54 13.66
CA GLU A 69 -3.68 -1.40 13.02
C GLU A 69 -3.06 -1.05 11.65
N GLN A 70 -1.72 -1.01 11.56
CA GLN A 70 -1.03 -0.75 10.30
C GLN A 70 -1.27 -1.86 9.27
N ASN A 71 -1.23 -3.12 9.70
CA ASN A 71 -1.52 -4.27 8.83
C ASN A 71 -2.96 -4.24 8.31
N GLN A 72 -3.93 -3.85 9.14
CA GLN A 72 -5.32 -3.68 8.70
C GLN A 72 -5.43 -2.61 7.59
N ILE A 73 -4.76 -1.48 7.75
CA ILE A 73 -4.75 -0.42 6.72
C ILE A 73 -4.05 -0.92 5.43
N ILE A 74 -2.93 -1.64 5.55
CA ILE A 74 -2.21 -2.22 4.40
C ILE A 74 -3.09 -3.23 3.67
N ASN A 75 -3.85 -4.06 4.39
CA ASN A 75 -4.78 -5.02 3.79
C ASN A 75 -5.92 -4.32 3.03
N GLN A 76 -6.49 -3.24 3.59
CA GLN A 76 -7.50 -2.44 2.89
C GLN A 76 -6.94 -1.80 1.61
N LEU A 77 -5.71 -1.30 1.66
CA LEU A 77 -5.01 -0.81 0.45
C LEU A 77 -4.77 -1.95 -0.56
N SER A 78 -4.46 -3.15 -0.08
CA SER A 78 -4.30 -4.33 -0.93
C SER A 78 -5.62 -4.72 -1.61
N ASP A 79 -6.75 -4.62 -0.92
CA ASP A 79 -8.06 -4.90 -1.52
C ASP A 79 -8.40 -3.91 -2.63
N ILE A 80 -8.05 -2.63 -2.47
CA ILE A 80 -8.16 -1.63 -3.55
C ILE A 80 -7.22 -1.98 -4.72
N ALA A 81 -6.00 -2.43 -4.43
CA ALA A 81 -5.04 -2.84 -5.45
C ALA A 81 -5.49 -4.06 -6.27
N LYS A 82 -6.29 -4.98 -5.72
CA LYS A 82 -6.78 -6.17 -6.45
C LYS A 82 -7.60 -5.80 -7.68
N TYR A 83 -8.33 -4.69 -7.65
CA TYR A 83 -9.10 -4.19 -8.79
C TYR A 83 -8.22 -3.67 -9.94
N ALA A 84 -6.92 -3.38 -9.69
CA ALA A 84 -5.97 -3.04 -10.75
C ALA A 84 -5.79 -4.20 -11.75
N GLY A 85 -5.84 -5.44 -11.26
CA GLY A 85 -5.69 -6.65 -12.06
C GLY A 85 -6.90 -6.96 -12.94
N VAL A 86 -8.08 -6.48 -12.56
CA VAL A 86 -9.31 -6.58 -13.38
C VAL A 86 -9.27 -5.62 -14.57
N ASN A 87 -8.65 -4.44 -14.39
CA ASN A 87 -8.56 -3.41 -15.44
C ASN A 87 -7.31 -3.50 -16.32
N ASN A 88 -6.25 -4.22 -15.93
CA ASN A 88 -5.10 -4.45 -16.81
C ASN A 88 -4.22 -5.63 -16.31
N ASN A 89 -4.38 -6.84 -16.87
CA ASN A 89 -3.41 -7.95 -16.97
C ASN A 89 -2.41 -8.24 -15.82
N TYR A 90 -2.72 -7.93 -14.56
CA TYR A 90 -1.99 -8.41 -13.38
C TYR A 90 -2.93 -9.33 -12.60
N ARG A 91 -3.16 -10.54 -13.14
CA ARG A 91 -3.82 -11.63 -12.42
C ARG A 91 -2.85 -12.12 -11.36
N GLY A 92 -3.06 -11.65 -10.15
CA GLY A 92 -2.21 -11.98 -9.03
C GLY A 92 -2.75 -11.36 -7.75
N ASP A 93 -3.75 -11.98 -7.15
CA ASP A 93 -4.19 -11.72 -5.76
C ASP A 93 -3.01 -12.02 -4.82
N LEU A 94 -2.12 -11.05 -4.55
CA LEU A 94 -0.80 -11.26 -3.94
C LEU A 94 -0.89 -12.16 -2.69
N GLY A 95 -0.41 -13.40 -2.81
CA GLY A 95 -0.44 -14.41 -1.75
C GLY A 95 -1.66 -15.35 -1.72
N SER A 96 -2.57 -15.24 -2.67
CA SER A 96 -3.72 -16.14 -2.82
C SER A 96 -3.33 -17.40 -3.59
N LEU A 97 -3.77 -18.56 -3.08
CA LEU A 97 -3.63 -19.85 -3.77
C LEU A 97 -4.24 -19.83 -5.18
N SER A 98 -5.30 -19.03 -5.37
CA SER A 98 -5.96 -18.85 -6.67
C SER A 98 -5.09 -18.25 -7.78
N GLN A 99 -3.88 -17.76 -7.47
CA GLN A 99 -2.91 -17.35 -8.49
C GLN A 99 -2.27 -18.52 -9.24
N PHE A 100 -2.34 -19.72 -8.66
CA PHE A 100 -1.65 -20.92 -9.13
C PHE A 100 -2.61 -21.96 -9.74
N ASP A 101 -3.91 -21.66 -9.78
CA ASP A 101 -4.97 -22.47 -10.40
C ASP A 101 -5.40 -21.94 -11.77
#